data_AF-A0A850AE56-F1
#
_entry.id   AF-A0A850AE56-F1
#
_cell.length_a   1.000
_cell.length_b   1.000
_cell.length_c   1.000
_cell.angle_alpha   90.00
_cell.angle_beta   90.00
_cell.angle_gamma   90.00
#
_symmetry.space_group_name_H-M   'P 1'
#
loop_
_entity.id
_entity.type
_entity.pdbx_description
1 polymer ?
#
loop_
_entity_poly.entity_id
_entity_poly.type
_entity_poly.pdbx_seq_one_letter_code
_entity_poly.pdbx_strand_id
1 'polypeptide(L)'
;MAATALNLLALILLLLGAALIGLLLAARWRARPDRCLQAFDGYFVSVEGQEGRQAAGVLRLSATGFELAAAGGGEDPGAEPRSLHFA
;
A
#
# COMPACT_ATOMS: atom_id res chain seq x y z
N MET A 1 -49.44 -7.65 4.50
CA MET A 1 -48.24 -8.51 4.54
C MET A 1 -47.33 -8.36 3.30
N ALA A 2 -47.85 -8.04 2.10
CA ALA A 2 -47.00 -7.85 0.91
C ALA A 2 -46.14 -6.57 0.93
N ALA A 3 -46.67 -5.46 1.44
CA ALA A 3 -45.94 -4.17 1.49
C ALA A 3 -44.70 -4.20 2.41
N THR A 4 -44.75 -4.97 3.50
CA THR A 4 -43.63 -5.11 4.43
C THR A 4 -42.48 -5.94 3.84
N ALA A 5 -42.80 -6.99 3.06
CA ALA A 5 -41.80 -7.80 2.39
C ALA A 5 -41.08 -7.02 1.27
N LEU A 6 -41.82 -6.19 0.52
CA LEU A 6 -41.25 -5.34 -0.52
C LEU A 6 -40.29 -4.29 0.07
N ASN A 7 -40.67 -3.68 1.20
CA ASN A 7 -39.84 -2.70 1.90
C ASN A 7 -38.56 -3.32 2.46
N LEU A 8 -38.64 -4.55 2.99
CA LEU A 8 -37.46 -5.27 3.47
C LEU A 8 -36.50 -5.62 2.33
N LEU A 9 -37.01 -6.07 1.19
CA LEU A 9 -36.19 -6.37 0.01
C LEU A 9 -35.46 -5.11 -0.50
N ALA A 10 -36.17 -3.98 -0.56
CA ALA A 10 -35.58 -2.70 -0.96
C ALA A 10 -34.48 -2.25 0.00
N LEU A 11 -34.69 -2.40 1.32
CA LEU A 11 -33.69 -2.09 2.33
C LEU A 11 -32.43 -2.95 2.18
N ILE A 12 -32.60 -4.26 1.97
CA ILE A 12 -31.48 -5.20 1.78
C ILE A 12 -30.66 -4.82 0.55
N LEU A 13 -31.32 -4.55 -0.59
CA LEU A 13 -30.63 -4.13 -1.82
C LEU A 13 -29.90 -2.81 -1.64
N LEU A 14 -30.48 -1.86 -0.91
CA LEU A 14 -29.86 -0.57 -0.63
C LEU A 14 -28.61 -0.72 0.26
N LEU A 15 -28.70 -1.54 1.31
CA LEU A 15 -27.55 -1.86 2.17
C LEU A 15 -26.44 -2.58 1.40
N LEU A 16 -26.81 -3.55 0.56
CA LEU A 16 -25.85 -4.28 -0.27
C LEU A 16 -25.15 -3.36 -1.26
N GLY A 17 -25.89 -2.46 -1.92
CA GLY A 17 -25.35 -1.45 -2.83
C GLY A 17 -24.40 -0.48 -2.13
N ALA A 18 -24.77 0.01 -0.95
CA ALA A 18 -23.92 0.89 -0.15
C ALA A 18 -22.62 0.19 0.29
N ALA A 19 -22.71 -1.08 0.72
CA ALA A 19 -21.54 -1.87 1.10
C ALA A 19 -20.60 -2.10 -0.09
N LEU A 20 -21.13 -2.39 -1.28
CA LEU A 20 -20.36 -2.54 -2.51
C LEU A 20 -19.64 -1.26 -2.90
N ILE A 21 -20.32 -0.12 -2.85
CA ILE A 21 -19.71 1.18 -3.13
C ILE A 21 -18.61 1.48 -2.10
N GLY A 22 -18.88 1.24 -0.81
CA GLY A 22 -17.90 1.40 0.26
C GLY A 22 -16.65 0.54 0.05
N LEU A 23 -16.83 -0.73 -0.33
CA LEU A 23 -15.73 -1.65 -0.62
C LEU A 23 -14.89 -1.19 -1.82
N LEU A 24 -15.54 -0.76 -2.90
CA LEU A 24 -14.85 -0.26 -4.10
C LEU A 24 -14.07 1.03 -3.81
N LEU A 25 -14.65 1.94 -3.02
CA LEU A 25 -13.97 3.16 -2.59
C LEU A 25 -12.78 2.85 -1.68
N ALA A 26 -12.95 1.94 -0.71
CA ALA A 26 -11.88 1.52 0.19
C ALA A 26 -10.72 0.86 -0.58
N ALA A 27 -11.03 -0.01 -1.57
CA ALA A 27 -10.02 -0.62 -2.42
C ALA A 27 -9.26 0.43 -3.26
N ARG A 28 -9.98 1.41 -3.82
CA ARG A 28 -9.37 2.48 -4.62
C ARG A 28 -8.51 3.45 -3.80
N TRP A 29 -8.85 3.63 -2.52
CA TRP A 29 -8.08 4.50 -1.61
C TRP A 29 -6.85 3.80 -1.04
N ARG A 30 -6.92 2.49 -0.74
CA ARG A 30 -5.74 1.70 -0.34
C ARG A 30 -4.70 1.56 -1.45
N ALA A 31 -5.14 1.54 -2.70
CA ALA A 31 -4.27 1.36 -3.86
C ALA A 31 -3.66 2.67 -4.40
N ARG A 32 -3.64 3.77 -3.62
CA ARG A 32 -2.83 4.94 -3.99
C ARG A 32 -1.49 4.83 -3.28
N PRO A 33 -0.40 4.44 -3.97
CA PRO A 33 0.93 4.64 -3.45
C PRO A 33 1.06 6.12 -3.09
N ASP A 34 1.62 6.41 -1.91
CA ASP A 34 1.77 7.80 -1.46
C ASP A 34 2.43 8.62 -2.56
N ARG A 35 1.78 9.71 -2.97
CA ARG A 35 2.29 10.60 -4.02
C ARG A 35 3.72 11.08 -3.73
N CYS A 36 4.08 11.20 -2.45
CA CYS A 36 5.44 11.51 -2.05
C CYS A 36 6.43 10.43 -2.51
N LEU A 37 6.14 9.15 -2.30
CA LEU A 37 7.03 8.06 -2.70
C LEU A 37 7.15 7.95 -4.23
N GLN A 38 6.08 8.26 -4.98
CA GLN A 38 6.12 8.33 -6.46
C GLN A 38 7.13 9.34 -6.99
N ALA A 39 7.36 10.44 -6.28
CA ALA A 39 8.34 11.44 -6.69
C ALA A 39 9.80 10.93 -6.57
N PHE A 40 10.03 9.88 -5.78
CA PHE A 40 11.36 9.34 -5.51
C PHE A 40 11.63 8.00 -6.23
N ASP A 41 10.72 7.54 -7.08
CA ASP A 41 10.91 6.31 -7.85
C ASP A 41 12.12 6.42 -8.80
N GLY A 42 13.04 5.47 -8.70
CA GLY A 42 14.30 5.46 -9.46
C GLY A 42 15.41 6.34 -8.88
N TYR A 43 15.17 7.08 -7.79
CA TYR A 43 16.20 7.87 -7.11
C TYR A 43 16.88 7.07 -5.99
N PHE A 44 18.15 7.38 -5.73
CA PHE A 44 18.85 6.88 -4.56
C PHE A 44 18.40 7.65 -3.32
N VAL A 45 17.81 6.96 -2.36
CA VAL A 45 17.27 7.53 -1.12
C VAL A 45 17.77 6.74 0.08
N SER A 46 17.82 7.39 1.25
CA SER A 46 17.89 6.69 2.52
C SER A 46 16.53 6.71 3.20
N VAL A 47 16.16 5.59 3.81
CA VAL A 47 14.92 5.42 4.55
C VAL A 47 15.26 5.00 5.97
N GLU A 48 14.66 5.67 6.94
CA GLU A 48 14.77 5.35 8.35
C GLU A 48 13.48 4.65 8.80
N GLY A 49 13.59 3.39 9.22
CA GLY A 49 12.49 2.62 9.79
C GLY A 49 12.21 3.04 11.23
N GLN A 50 11.01 2.70 11.75
CA GLN A 50 10.61 3.05 13.12
C GLN A 50 11.51 2.50 14.23
N GLU A 51 12.29 1.44 13.94
CA GLU A 51 13.28 0.89 14.87
C GLU A 51 14.64 1.62 14.83
N GLY A 52 14.74 2.76 14.13
CA GLY A 52 16.00 3.50 13.94
C GLY A 52 16.97 2.82 12.97
N ARG A 53 16.51 1.80 12.23
CA ARG A 53 17.30 1.14 11.19
C ARG A 53 17.27 1.99 9.92
N GLN A 54 18.45 2.33 9.41
CA GLN A 54 18.59 3.06 8.15
C GLN A 54 18.99 2.10 7.02
N ALA A 55 18.33 2.24 5.88
CA ALA A 55 18.68 1.53 4.65
C ALA A 55 18.78 2.55 3.50
N ALA A 56 19.78 2.40 2.63
CA ALA A 56 19.98 3.26 1.48
C ALA A 56 20.02 2.43 0.19
N GLY A 57 19.39 2.94 -0.86
CA GLY A 57 19.26 2.22 -2.12
C GLY A 57 18.47 3.00 -3.15
N VAL A 58 18.39 2.45 -4.36
CA VAL A 58 17.49 2.97 -5.38
C VAL A 58 16.07 2.54 -5.03
N LEU A 59 15.19 3.51 -4.81
CA LEU A 59 13.79 3.24 -4.50
C LEU A 59 13.06 2.78 -5.75
N ARG A 60 12.34 1.66 -5.63
CA ARG A 60 11.44 1.11 -6.64
C ARG A 60 10.07 0.96 -6.01
N LEU A 61 9.06 1.58 -6.59
CA LEU A 61 7.69 1.38 -6.12
C LEU A 61 7.12 0.04 -6.56
N SER A 62 6.45 -0.64 -5.64
CA SER A 62 5.69 -1.87 -5.90
C SER A 62 4.22 -1.66 -5.57
N ALA A 63 3.34 -2.54 -6.04
CA ALA A 63 1.90 -2.42 -5.87
C ALA A 63 1.45 -2.43 -4.39
N THR A 64 2.27 -3.00 -3.50
CA THR A 64 1.98 -3.14 -2.06
C THR A 64 2.94 -2.36 -1.16
N GLY A 65 3.88 -1.57 -1.72
CA GLY A 65 4.92 -0.91 -0.92
C GLY A 65 6.05 -0.35 -1.77
N PHE A 66 7.26 -0.29 -1.22
CA PHE A 66 8.47 0.10 -1.95
C PHE A 66 9.61 -0.85 -1.62
N GLU A 67 10.52 -1.00 -2.58
CA GLU A 67 11.73 -1.80 -2.47
C GLU A 67 12.95 -0.89 -2.62
N LEU A 68 14.02 -1.19 -1.88
CA LEU A 68 15.31 -0.52 -2.00
C LEU A 68 16.28 -1.50 -2.67
N ALA A 69 16.64 -1.23 -3.91
CA ALA A 69 17.72 -1.95 -4.56
C ALA A 69 19.06 -1.42 -4.03
N ALA A 70 19.81 -2.26 -3.32
CA ALA A 70 21.12 -1.90 -2.81
C ALA A 70 22.03 -1.49 -3.98
N ALA A 71 22.46 -0.23 -4.01
CA ALA A 71 23.56 0.16 -4.88
C ALA A 71 24.81 -0.48 -4.28
N GLY A 72 25.35 -1.50 -4.96
CA GLY A 72 26.62 -2.08 -4.55
C GLY A 72 27.67 -0.99 -4.44
N GLY A 73 28.19 -0.78 -3.23
CA GLY A 73 29.36 0.05 -2.96
C GLY A 73 29.21 0.97 -1.75
N GLY A 74 29.71 0.53 -0.60
CA GLY A 74 30.03 1.41 0.53
C GLY A 74 29.70 0.87 1.91
N GLU A 75 30.53 -0.06 2.39
CA GLU A 75 30.86 -0.31 3.81
C GLU A 75 29.75 -0.81 4.75
N ASP A 76 29.41 -2.10 4.64
CA ASP A 76 29.13 -2.92 5.83
C ASP A 76 29.54 -4.39 5.55
N PRO A 77 30.61 -4.93 6.18
CA PRO A 77 31.22 -6.22 5.82
C PRO A 77 30.44 -7.41 6.38
N GLY A 78 29.17 -7.57 5.98
CA GLY A 78 28.37 -8.73 6.39
C GLY A 78 26.90 -8.77 6.00
N ALA A 79 26.36 -7.77 5.30
CA ALA A 79 24.94 -7.74 4.98
C ALA A 79 24.65 -8.47 3.66
N GLU A 80 24.18 -9.72 3.77
CA GLU A 80 23.50 -10.42 2.68
C GLU A 80 22.46 -9.51 2.00
N PRO A 81 22.20 -9.69 0.68
CA PRO A 81 21.19 -8.91 -0.04
C PRO A 81 19.81 -9.16 0.58
N ARG A 82 19.40 -8.28 1.49
CA ARG A 82 18.09 -8.32 2.12
C ARG A 82 17.15 -7.43 1.33
N SER A 83 16.30 -8.06 0.52
CA SER A 83 15.06 -7.43 0.04
C SER A 83 14.19 -7.13 1.27
N LEU A 84 14.31 -5.91 1.82
CA LEU A 84 13.47 -5.47 2.91
C LEU A 84 12.10 -5.11 2.34
N HIS A 85 11.15 -6.03 2.47
CA HIS A 85 9.75 -5.77 2.19
C HIS A 85 9.16 -4.97 3.36
N PHE A 86 8.92 -3.68 3.13
CA PHE A 86 8.11 -2.87 4.03
C PHE A 86 6.65 -3.04 3.59
N ALA A 87 5.86 -3.75 4.41
CA ALA A 87 4.43 -4.00 4.24
C ALA A 87 3.58 -2.99 5.03
#